data_AF-W2TY55-F1
#
_entry.id   AF-W2TY55-F1
#
_cell.length_a   1.000
_cell.length_b   1.000
_cell.length_c   1.000
_cell.angle_alpha   90.00
_cell.angle_beta   90.00
_cell.angle_gamma   90.00
#
_symmetry.space_group_name_H-M   'P 1'
#
loop_
_entity.id
_entity.type
_entity.pdbx_description
1 polymer ?
#
loop_
_entity_poly.entity_id
_entity_poly.type
_entity_poly.pdbx_seq_one_letter_code
_entity_poly.pdbx_strand_id
1 'polypeptide(L)'
;MKSNKAPGPDDIPVDIWKLLGDRGSMWLATLFNKIVAEGRTPDVWQTSVTVPVWKGKGDIADCTLYRPIRLLCHTMKVFERVLEARLRKIVSVSLNQCGFVKDYSTIDAIHAVRILLEKHREEPQCASCFSRSRESFRPCPT
;
A
#
# COMPACT_ATOMS: atom_id res chain seq x y z
N MET A 1 -13.58 0.41 -5.84
CA MET A 1 -12.45 0.62 -6.78
C MET A 1 -12.90 1.41 -7.99
N LYS A 2 -12.01 2.20 -8.63
CA LYS A 2 -12.31 2.90 -9.90
C LYS A 2 -12.46 1.87 -11.04
N SER A 3 -13.28 2.18 -12.04
CA SER A 3 -13.43 1.35 -13.27
C SER A 3 -12.20 1.42 -14.17
N ASN A 4 -12.13 0.56 -15.18
CA ASN A 4 -11.05 0.52 -16.18
C ASN A 4 -9.65 0.29 -15.56
N LYS A 5 -9.58 -0.55 -14.53
CA LYS A 5 -8.30 -1.02 -13.99
C LYS A 5 -7.90 -2.31 -14.69
N ALA A 6 -6.62 -2.41 -15.05
CA ALA A 6 -6.06 -3.63 -15.60
C ALA A 6 -6.28 -4.80 -14.62
N PRO A 7 -6.77 -5.95 -15.08
CA PRO A 7 -7.01 -7.10 -14.24
C PRO A 7 -5.69 -7.69 -13.70
N GLY A 8 -5.82 -8.54 -12.69
CA GLY A 8 -4.71 -9.33 -12.19
C GLY A 8 -4.52 -10.60 -13.02
N PRO A 9 -3.75 -11.58 -12.50
CA PRO A 9 -3.55 -12.88 -13.16
C PRO A 9 -4.83 -13.73 -13.26
N ASP A 10 -5.93 -13.32 -12.63
CA ASP A 10 -7.25 -13.96 -12.74
C ASP A 10 -8.06 -13.46 -13.94
N ASP A 11 -7.60 -12.43 -14.65
CA ASP A 11 -8.30 -11.78 -15.77
C ASP A 11 -9.73 -11.30 -15.44
N ILE A 12 -10.05 -11.10 -14.15
CA ILE A 12 -11.36 -10.61 -13.71
C ILE A 12 -11.30 -9.08 -13.56
N PRO A 13 -11.95 -8.30 -14.45
CA PRO A 13 -11.95 -6.86 -14.32
C PRO A 13 -12.88 -6.40 -13.19
N VAL A 14 -12.58 -5.22 -12.64
CA VAL A 14 -13.34 -4.62 -11.54
C VAL A 14 -14.82 -4.42 -11.86
N ASP A 15 -15.13 -4.21 -13.14
CA ASP A 15 -16.47 -3.92 -13.61
C ASP A 15 -17.42 -5.11 -13.44
N ILE A 16 -16.92 -6.35 -13.46
CA ILE A 16 -17.73 -7.54 -13.13
C ILE A 16 -18.27 -7.46 -11.70
N TRP A 17 -17.43 -7.09 -10.74
CA TRP A 17 -17.85 -6.95 -9.34
C TRP A 17 -18.87 -5.82 -9.15
N LYS A 18 -18.76 -4.75 -9.94
CA LYS A 18 -19.73 -3.65 -9.91
C LYS A 18 -21.07 -4.07 -10.51
N LEU A 19 -21.06 -4.82 -11.62
CA LEU A 19 -22.26 -5.34 -12.26
C LEU A 19 -23.00 -6.33 -11.37
N LEU A 20 -22.28 -7.16 -10.62
CA LEU A 20 -22.88 -8.10 -9.67
C LEU A 20 -23.51 -7.42 -8.45
N GLY A 21 -23.11 -6.19 -8.11
CA GLY A 21 -23.65 -5.40 -7.01
C GLY A 21 -23.65 -6.15 -5.68
N ASP A 22 -24.82 -6.20 -5.03
CA ASP A 22 -24.99 -6.84 -3.72
C ASP A 22 -24.70 -8.34 -3.74
N ARG A 23 -25.04 -9.02 -4.84
CA ARG A 23 -24.72 -10.46 -5.00
C ARG A 23 -23.22 -10.70 -5.02
N GLY A 24 -22.48 -9.85 -5.72
CA GLY A 24 -21.01 -9.91 -5.76
C GLY A 24 -20.41 -9.63 -4.38
N SER A 25 -20.97 -8.65 -3.66
CA SER A 25 -20.55 -8.28 -2.31
C SER A 25 -20.78 -9.41 -1.30
N MET A 26 -21.93 -10.07 -1.37
CA MET A 26 -22.27 -11.23 -0.53
C MET A 26 -21.37 -12.44 -0.81
N TRP A 27 -21.08 -12.69 -2.09
CA TRP A 27 -20.15 -13.74 -2.49
C TRP A 27 -18.73 -13.46 -1.96
N LEU A 28 -18.23 -12.22 -2.13
CA LEU A 28 -16.92 -11.81 -1.62
C LEU A 28 -16.85 -11.91 -0.10
N ALA A 29 -17.90 -11.50 0.62
CA ALA A 29 -17.96 -11.63 2.07
C ALA A 29 -17.86 -13.10 2.52
N THR A 30 -18.58 -13.99 1.83
CA THR A 30 -18.53 -15.43 2.09
C THR A 30 -17.12 -15.99 1.84
N LEU A 31 -16.51 -15.63 0.71
CA LEU A 31 -15.13 -16.01 0.39
C LEU A 31 -14.14 -15.52 1.46
N PHE A 32 -14.23 -14.25 1.85
CA PHE A 32 -13.30 -13.67 2.83
C PHE A 32 -13.43 -14.30 4.21
N ASN A 33 -14.66 -14.59 4.65
CA ASN A 33 -14.88 -15.30 5.91
C ASN A 33 -14.29 -16.71 5.87
N LYS A 34 -14.42 -17.41 4.73
CA LYS A 34 -13.80 -18.72 4.52
C LYS A 34 -12.26 -18.64 4.58
N ILE A 35 -11.66 -17.66 3.91
CA ILE A 35 -10.20 -17.43 3.93
C ILE A 35 -9.71 -17.21 5.37
N VAL A 36 -10.43 -16.40 6.15
CA VAL A 36 -10.07 -16.14 7.56
C VAL A 36 -10.23 -17.38 8.42
N ALA A 37 -11.30 -18.16 8.23
CA ALA A 37 -11.54 -19.38 9.01
C ALA A 37 -10.53 -20.49 8.70
N GLU A 38 -10.14 -20.65 7.43
CA GLU A 38 -9.21 -21.70 7.00
C GLU A 38 -7.74 -21.27 7.04
N GLY A 39 -7.48 -19.96 7.14
CA GLY A 39 -6.13 -19.40 7.09
C GLY A 39 -5.44 -19.55 5.74
N ARG A 40 -6.18 -19.83 4.66
CA ARG A 40 -5.65 -20.08 3.31
C ARG A 40 -6.26 -19.13 2.29
N THR A 41 -5.41 -18.50 1.50
CA THR A 41 -5.80 -17.67 0.35
C THR A 41 -5.83 -18.50 -0.93
N PRO A 42 -6.62 -18.11 -1.95
CA PRO A 42 -6.53 -18.71 -3.28
C PRO A 42 -5.11 -18.67 -3.84
N ASP A 43 -4.67 -19.75 -4.50
CA ASP A 43 -3.31 -19.85 -5.06
C ASP A 43 -3.01 -18.72 -6.07
N VAL A 44 -4.02 -18.29 -6.83
CA VAL A 44 -3.87 -17.20 -7.80
C VAL A 44 -3.46 -15.87 -7.14
N TRP A 45 -3.79 -15.65 -5.86
CA TRP A 45 -3.35 -14.46 -5.10
C TRP A 45 -1.85 -14.47 -4.79
N GLN A 46 -1.18 -15.61 -4.90
CA GLN A 46 0.27 -15.73 -4.75
C GLN A 46 1.03 -15.35 -6.02
N THR A 47 0.32 -15.07 -7.12
CA THR A 47 0.91 -14.68 -8.40
C THR A 47 0.59 -13.23 -8.75
N SER A 48 1.36 -12.64 -9.66
CA SER A 48 1.16 -11.26 -10.10
C SER A 48 1.69 -11.06 -11.52
N VAL A 49 1.02 -10.23 -12.32
CA VAL A 49 1.56 -9.78 -13.61
C VAL A 49 2.43 -8.55 -13.38
N THR A 50 3.69 -8.57 -13.82
CA THR A 50 4.59 -7.42 -13.68
C THR A 50 4.70 -6.67 -14.99
N VAL A 51 4.30 -5.40 -14.98
CA VAL A 51 4.34 -4.50 -16.14
C VAL A 51 5.40 -3.42 -15.90
N PRO A 52 6.45 -3.31 -16.74
CA PRO A 52 7.43 -2.24 -16.63
C PRO A 52 6.84 -0.92 -17.14
N VAL A 53 6.96 0.16 -16.36
CA VAL A 53 6.52 1.51 -16.75
C VAL A 53 7.71 2.46 -16.79
N TRP A 54 7.94 3.06 -17.96
CA TRP A 54 9.08 3.96 -18.18
C TRP A 54 8.99 5.24 -17.34
N LYS A 55 10.11 5.69 -16.78
CA LYS A 55 10.20 6.87 -15.90
C LYS A 55 10.13 8.22 -16.62
N GLY A 56 10.13 8.24 -17.96
CA GLY A 56 10.00 9.48 -18.73
C GLY A 56 11.31 10.24 -18.95
N LYS A 57 12.47 9.64 -18.67
CA LYS A 57 13.80 10.27 -18.80
C LYS A 57 14.84 9.23 -19.18
N GLY A 58 15.82 9.64 -19.99
CA GLY A 58 16.95 8.82 -20.43
C GLY A 58 16.62 7.88 -21.60
N ASP A 59 17.49 6.91 -21.85
CA ASP A 59 17.33 5.94 -22.94
C ASP A 59 16.22 4.92 -22.65
N ILE A 60 15.42 4.60 -23.67
CA ILE A 60 14.33 3.61 -23.58
C ILE A 60 14.89 2.19 -23.45
N ALA A 61 16.12 1.94 -23.91
CA ALA A 61 16.78 0.63 -23.83
C ALA A 61 17.31 0.32 -22.42
N ASP A 62 17.50 1.32 -21.55
CA ASP A 62 17.98 1.09 -20.19
C ASP A 62 16.85 0.63 -19.26
N CYS A 63 16.90 -0.64 -18.87
CA CYS A 63 15.93 -1.28 -17.99
C CYS A 63 15.85 -0.65 -16.60
N THR A 64 16.90 0.02 -16.12
CA THR A 64 16.90 0.69 -14.80
C THR A 64 15.99 1.91 -14.76
N LEU A 65 15.63 2.45 -15.93
CA LEU A 65 14.74 3.58 -16.10
C LEU A 65 13.25 3.20 -16.11
N TYR A 66 12.93 1.94 -15.83
CA TYR A 66 11.55 1.48 -15.65
C TYR A 66 11.20 1.31 -14.17
N ARG A 67 9.92 1.41 -13.87
CA ARG A 67 9.32 1.07 -12.58
C ARG A 67 8.51 -0.21 -12.79
N PRO A 68 8.84 -1.32 -12.10
CA PRO A 68 7.99 -2.50 -12.16
C PRO A 68 6.69 -2.22 -11.40
N ILE A 69 5.54 -2.40 -12.07
CA ILE A 69 4.22 -2.35 -11.45
C ILE A 69 3.65 -3.76 -11.40
N ARG A 70 3.29 -4.23 -10.20
CA ARG A 70 2.64 -5.52 -10.01
C ARG A 70 1.13 -5.38 -10.06
N LEU A 71 0.49 -6.10 -10.96
CA LEU A 71 -0.94 -6.25 -11.05
C LEU A 71 -1.37 -7.49 -10.26
N LEU A 72 -1.95 -7.25 -9.10
CA LEU A 72 -2.58 -8.27 -8.26
C LEU A 72 -4.08 -8.41 -8.58
N CYS A 73 -4.63 -9.59 -8.29
CA CYS A 73 -6.07 -9.87 -8.33
C CYS A 73 -6.86 -8.77 -7.62
N HIS A 74 -7.99 -8.38 -8.20
CA HIS A 74 -8.83 -7.33 -7.59
C HIS A 74 -9.47 -7.78 -6.28
N THR A 75 -9.84 -9.06 -6.19
CA THR A 75 -10.41 -9.65 -4.97
C THR A 75 -9.43 -9.59 -3.79
N MET A 76 -8.15 -9.85 -4.03
CA MET A 76 -7.07 -9.68 -3.05
C MET A 76 -6.99 -8.23 -2.54
N LYS A 77 -6.96 -7.25 -3.47
CA LYS A 77 -6.90 -5.82 -3.12
C LYS A 77 -8.11 -5.39 -2.27
N VAL A 78 -9.29 -5.92 -2.55
CA VAL A 78 -10.50 -5.66 -1.76
C VAL A 78 -10.35 -6.26 -0.35
N PHE A 79 -9.88 -7.50 -0.25
CA PHE A 79 -9.65 -8.15 1.03
C PHE A 79 -8.64 -7.38 1.91
N GLU A 80 -7.50 -6.97 1.34
CA GLU A 80 -6.50 -6.15 2.03
C GLU A 80 -7.08 -4.84 2.57
N ARG A 81 -7.97 -4.17 1.81
CA ARG A 81 -8.62 -2.93 2.26
C ARG A 81 -9.58 -3.18 3.42
N VAL A 82 -10.29 -4.30 3.42
CA VAL A 82 -11.16 -4.70 4.54
C VAL A 82 -10.30 -5.00 5.78
N LEU A 83 -9.20 -5.71 5.62
CA LEU A 83 -8.26 -6.00 6.71
C LEU A 83 -7.64 -4.72 7.27
N GLU A 84 -7.13 -3.84 6.41
CA GLU A 84 -6.57 -2.54 6.82
C GLU A 84 -7.58 -1.74 7.64
N ALA A 85 -8.82 -1.64 7.18
CA ALA A 85 -9.87 -0.90 7.88
C ALA A 85 -10.19 -1.48 9.27
N ARG A 86 -10.04 -2.80 9.45
CA ARG A 86 -10.19 -3.46 10.75
C ARG A 86 -8.94 -3.25 11.62
N LEU A 87 -7.75 -3.41 11.07
CA LEU A 87 -6.48 -3.25 11.77
C LEU A 87 -6.30 -1.83 12.31
N ARG A 88 -6.69 -0.81 11.55
CA ARG A 88 -6.64 0.60 11.99
C ARG A 88 -7.49 0.90 13.22
N LYS A 89 -8.47 0.06 13.56
CA LYS A 89 -9.27 0.20 14.79
C LYS A 89 -8.56 -0.38 16.02
N ILE A 90 -7.55 -1.22 15.79
CA ILE A 90 -6.85 -1.98 16.83
C ILE A 90 -5.46 -1.38 17.08
N VAL A 91 -4.79 -0.96 16.02
CA VAL A 91 -3.40 -0.47 16.07
C VAL A 91 -3.38 1.06 16.17
N SER A 92 -2.73 1.58 17.22
CA SER A 92 -2.37 2.99 17.33
C SER A 92 -1.02 3.23 16.65
N VAL A 93 -0.95 4.26 15.80
CA VAL A 93 0.30 4.68 15.15
C VAL A 93 1.02 5.70 16.05
N SER A 94 2.36 5.68 16.05
CA SER A 94 3.17 6.67 16.78
C SER A 94 2.87 8.09 16.32
N LEU A 95 2.83 9.03 17.27
CA LEU A 95 2.61 10.46 17.01
C LEU A 95 3.65 11.08 16.07
N ASN A 96 4.86 10.51 16.02
CA ASN A 96 5.94 11.01 15.17
C ASN A 96 5.84 10.50 13.72
N GLN A 97 4.92 9.57 13.43
CA GLN A 97 4.73 9.05 12.09
C GLN A 97 3.70 9.89 11.35
N CYS A 98 4.17 10.67 10.37
CA CYS A 98 3.28 11.46 9.51
C CYS A 98 2.92 10.75 8.18
N GLY A 99 3.65 9.69 7.82
CA GLY A 99 3.43 8.93 6.58
C GLY A 99 2.37 7.85 6.74
N PHE A 100 1.41 7.80 5.81
CA PHE A 100 0.30 6.81 5.77
C PHE A 100 -0.64 6.85 6.99
N VAL A 101 -0.61 7.93 7.76
CA VAL A 101 -1.52 8.22 8.87
C VAL A 101 -2.62 9.15 8.37
N LYS A 102 -3.85 8.85 8.75
CA LYS A 102 -5.00 9.69 8.41
C LYS A 102 -4.81 11.07 9.07
N ASP A 103 -5.16 12.12 8.36
CA ASP A 103 -5.13 13.52 8.85
C ASP A 103 -3.72 14.09 9.10
N TYR A 104 -2.66 13.37 8.73
CA TYR A 104 -1.27 13.87 8.68
C TYR A 104 -0.78 14.01 7.24
N SER A 105 0.01 15.04 7.01
CA SER A 105 0.60 15.37 5.72
C SER A 105 2.11 15.56 5.82
N THR A 106 2.77 15.73 4.67
CA THR A 106 4.19 16.09 4.62
C THR A 106 4.45 17.45 5.28
N ILE A 107 3.46 18.34 5.35
CA ILE A 107 3.58 19.66 5.99
C ILE A 107 3.80 19.49 7.49
N ASP A 108 3.03 18.61 8.13
CA ASP A 108 3.14 18.34 9.56
C ASP A 108 4.52 17.76 9.92
N ALA A 109 5.05 16.87 9.07
CA ALA A 109 6.39 16.32 9.22
C ALA A 109 7.48 17.42 9.13
N ILE A 110 7.37 18.30 8.14
CA ILE A 110 8.30 19.43 7.96
C ILE A 110 8.22 20.38 9.15
N HIS A 111 7.00 20.66 9.62
CA HIS A 111 6.77 21.52 10.77
C HIS A 111 7.39 20.95 12.05
N ALA A 112 7.21 19.66 12.31
CA ALA A 112 7.82 18.97 13.45
C ALA A 112 9.36 19.05 13.42
N VAL A 113 9.97 18.83 12.24
CA VAL A 113 11.42 18.98 12.06
C VAL A 113 11.87 20.42 12.32
N ARG A 114 11.10 21.41 11.86
CA ARG A 114 11.43 22.82 12.08
C ARG A 114 11.42 23.19 13.57
N ILE A 115 10.39 22.78 14.32
CA ILE A 115 10.33 22.98 15.77
C ILE A 115 11.54 22.35 16.45
N LEU A 116 11.92 21.13 16.04
CA LEU A 116 13.06 20.42 16.61
C LEU A 116 14.38 21.18 16.35
N LEU A 117 14.57 21.71 15.15
CA LEU A 117 15.74 22.52 14.79
C LEU A 117 15.80 23.84 15.56
N GLU A 118 14.66 24.50 15.78
CA GLU A 118 14.57 25.74 16.57
C GLU A 118 14.92 25.47 18.04
N LYS A 119 14.37 24.42 18.65
CA LYS A 119 14.74 24.02 20.03
C LYS A 119 16.21 23.65 20.18
N HIS A 120 16.81 22.99 19.19
CA HIS A 120 18.22 22.63 19.25
C HIS A 120 19.17 23.85 19.19
N ARG A 121 18.73 24.97 18.60
CA ARG A 121 19.48 26.22 18.63
C ARG A 121 19.49 26.87 20.02
N GLU A 122 18.44 26.66 20.80
CA GLU A 122 18.33 27.15 22.17
C GLU A 122 19.09 26.25 23.16
N GLU A 123 19.12 24.93 22.93
CA GLU A 123 19.91 23.96 23.71
C GLU A 123 20.66 22.95 22.80
N PRO A 124 22.00 23.06 22.64
CA PRO A 124 22.76 22.31 21.64
C PRO A 124 23.02 20.84 21.98
N GLN A 125 22.23 20.18 22.85
CA GLN A 125 22.55 18.85 23.39
C GLN A 125 22.00 17.62 22.63
N CYS A 126 21.38 17.74 21.46
CA CYS A 126 20.91 16.55 20.72
C CYS A 126 21.18 16.63 19.20
N ALA A 127 22.24 15.96 18.76
CA ALA A 127 22.52 15.75 17.33
C ALA A 127 21.45 14.84 16.70
N SER A 128 20.62 15.39 15.81
CA SER A 128 19.61 14.61 15.09
C SER A 128 20.23 13.84 13.91
N CYS A 129 20.14 12.51 13.93
CA CYS A 129 20.56 11.65 12.81
C CYS A 129 19.46 11.60 11.74
N PHE A 130 19.69 12.18 10.56
CA PHE A 130 18.76 12.10 9.43
C PHE A 130 18.98 10.79 8.65
N SER A 131 18.33 9.71 9.08
CA SER A 131 18.40 8.42 8.38
C SER A 131 17.38 8.36 7.24
N ARG A 132 17.85 8.42 5.99
CA ARG A 132 17.03 8.08 4.81
C ARG A 132 16.95 6.56 4.69
N SER A 133 15.84 5.96 5.10
CA SER A 133 15.63 4.52 4.86
C SER A 133 15.50 4.28 3.36
N ARG A 134 16.46 3.56 2.76
CA ARG A 134 16.48 3.29 1.30
C ARG A 134 15.50 2.20 0.86
N GLU A 135 14.80 1.52 1.77
CA GLU A 135 13.93 0.39 1.45
C GLU A 135 12.63 0.46 2.25
N SER A 136 11.55 0.92 1.62
CA SER A 136 10.21 1.01 2.23
C SER A 136 9.30 -0.19 1.94
N PHE A 137 9.74 -1.13 1.10
CA PHE A 137 9.01 -2.36 0.77
C PHE A 137 9.98 -3.54 0.74
N ARG A 138 10.48 -3.94 1.91
CA ARG A 138 11.10 -5.26 2.01
C ARG A 138 9.98 -6.32 1.99
N PRO A 139 10.18 -7.47 1.31
CA PRO A 139 9.30 -8.62 1.50
C PRO A 139 9.33 -9.00 2.99
N CYS A 140 8.17 -9.28 3.60
CA CYS A 140 8.16 -9.92 4.91
C CYS A 140 8.88 -11.27 4.79
N PRO A 141 9.78 -11.62 5.72
CA PRO A 141 10.29 -12.98 5.79
C PRO A 141 9.11 -13.91 6.06
N THR A 142 8.93 -14.89 5.17
CA THR A 142 8.00 -16.02 5.32
C THR A 142 8.44 -16.93 6.43
#